data_AF-A0AAV0IDF8-F1
#
_entry.id   AF-A0AAV0IDF8-F1
#
_cell.length_a   1.000
_cell.length_b   1.000
_cell.length_c   1.000
_cell.angle_alpha   90.00
_cell.angle_beta   90.00
_cell.angle_gamma   90.00
#
_symmetry.space_group_name_H-M   'P 1'
#
loop_
_entity.id
_entity.type
_entity.pdbx_description
1 polymer ?
#
loop_
_entity_poly.entity_id
_entity_poly.type
_entity_poly.pdbx_seq_one_letter_code
_entity_poly.pdbx_strand_id
1 'polypeptide(L)'
;MISDQTYKQLNDACNRYLDIADQEVGHIDPYSAFTPPCTPNISQSNQERYDPCTEKHSTAYFNLREVQEALHVPAELAPSKWETCNGDTDTVIPVTSTRYTIDALKLQTVKPWRAWYDDGEVGGWTQEYNGLTFVAVRGAGHEVPLHRPKLALTLAKSFLAGSSMPAAASLELVSDS
;
A
#
# COMPACT_ATOMS: atom_id res chain seq x y z
N MET A 1 -1.08 -30.39 9.64
CA MET A 1 -1.02 -30.21 11.11
C MET A 1 0.44 -30.35 11.51
N ILE A 2 1.14 -29.24 11.74
CA ILE A 2 2.52 -29.22 12.25
C ILE A 2 2.42 -29.29 13.78
N SER A 3 3.26 -30.10 14.43
CA SER A 3 3.21 -30.30 15.89
C SER A 3 3.55 -29.01 16.65
N ASP A 4 2.95 -28.81 17.82
CA ASP A 4 3.11 -27.63 18.69
C ASP A 4 4.59 -27.32 19.04
N GLN A 5 5.45 -28.34 19.15
CA GLN A 5 6.88 -28.15 19.36
C GLN A 5 7.62 -27.69 18.10
N THR A 6 7.27 -28.24 16.94
CA THR A 6 7.84 -27.80 15.65
C THR A 6 7.36 -26.38 15.32
N TYR A 7 6.11 -26.04 15.62
CA TYR A 7 5.58 -24.68 15.53
C TYR A 7 6.31 -23.71 16.46
N LYS A 8 6.53 -24.07 17.73
CA LYS A 8 7.29 -23.24 18.69
C LYS A 8 8.75 -23.01 18.29
N GLN A 9 9.44 -24.06 17.85
CA GLN A 9 10.83 -23.92 17.38
C GLN A 9 10.93 -23.14 16.07
N LEU A 10 9.97 -23.30 15.15
CA LEU A 10 9.83 -22.47 13.97
C LEU A 10 9.57 -21.01 14.35
N ASN A 11 8.71 -20.75 15.34
CA ASN A 11 8.45 -19.40 15.85
C ASN A 11 9.70 -18.78 16.47
N ASP A 12 10.49 -19.49 17.28
CA ASP A 12 11.68 -18.90 17.90
C ASP A 12 12.76 -18.54 16.86
N ALA A 13 12.98 -19.40 15.87
CA ALA A 13 13.89 -19.11 14.77
C ALA A 13 13.34 -17.99 13.87
N CYS A 14 12.05 -18.04 13.53
CA CYS A 14 11.35 -17.02 12.76
C CYS A 14 11.45 -15.67 13.45
N ASN A 15 11.00 -15.56 14.70
CA ASN A 15 11.06 -14.36 15.52
C ASN A 15 12.49 -13.80 15.61
N ARG A 16 13.51 -14.66 15.72
CA ARG A 16 14.90 -14.20 15.68
C ARG A 16 15.29 -13.59 14.33
N TYR A 17 14.88 -14.20 13.22
CA TYR A 17 15.12 -13.63 11.89
C TYR A 17 14.29 -12.37 11.65
N LEU A 18 13.10 -12.25 12.24
CA LEU A 18 12.28 -11.04 12.22
C LEU A 18 12.97 -9.92 13.02
N ASP A 19 13.45 -10.21 14.23
CA ASP A 19 14.21 -9.25 15.04
C ASP A 19 15.46 -8.74 14.30
N ILE A 20 16.14 -9.62 13.57
CA ILE A 20 17.26 -9.24 12.71
C ILE A 20 16.77 -8.37 11.55
N ALA A 21 15.71 -8.76 10.84
CA ALA A 21 15.16 -7.98 9.75
C ALA A 21 14.75 -6.57 10.21
N ASP A 22 14.08 -6.46 11.37
CA ASP A 22 13.68 -5.18 11.97
C ASP A 22 14.89 -4.33 12.36
N GLN A 23 15.96 -4.94 12.88
CA GLN A 23 17.22 -4.22 13.16
C GLN A 23 17.92 -3.75 11.89
N GLU A 24 17.95 -4.57 10.83
CA GLU A 24 18.60 -4.26 9.56
C GLU A 24 17.82 -3.20 8.74
N VAL A 25 16.49 -3.14 8.86
CA VAL A 25 15.67 -2.04 8.30
C VAL A 25 16.13 -0.68 8.84
N GLY A 26 16.57 -0.64 10.11
CA GLY A 26 17.11 0.57 10.71
C GLY A 26 16.08 1.70 10.80
N HIS A 27 16.53 2.94 10.61
CA HIS A 27 15.68 4.14 10.69
C HIS A 27 14.94 4.43 9.39
N ILE A 28 14.21 3.45 8.85
CA ILE A 28 13.42 3.58 7.62
C ILE A 28 11.94 3.34 7.94
N ASP A 29 11.07 4.18 7.38
CA ASP A 29 9.62 3.94 7.40
C ASP A 29 9.27 2.81 6.39
N PRO A 30 8.72 1.67 6.84
CA PRO A 30 8.45 0.52 5.97
C PRO A 30 7.40 0.82 4.90
N TYR A 31 6.54 1.82 5.11
CA TYR A 31 5.46 2.17 4.19
C TYR A 31 5.87 3.22 3.15
N SER A 32 6.94 3.98 3.41
CA SER A 32 7.46 4.98 2.47
C SER A 32 8.95 5.26 2.67
N ALA A 33 9.72 4.99 1.62
CA ALA A 33 11.15 5.31 1.55
C ALA A 33 11.45 6.83 1.49
N PHE A 34 10.43 7.69 1.43
CA PHE A 34 10.58 9.14 1.29
C PHE A 34 10.22 9.91 2.56
N THR A 35 9.81 9.21 3.62
CA THR A 35 9.32 9.81 4.87
C THR A 35 10.18 9.33 6.03
N PRO A 36 10.45 10.21 7.02
CA PRO A 36 11.17 9.79 8.21
C PRO A 36 10.29 8.85 9.07
N PRO A 37 10.90 7.97 9.87
CA PRO A 37 10.16 7.11 10.79
C PRO A 37 9.38 7.93 11.82
N CYS A 38 8.28 7.36 12.33
CA CYS A 38 7.53 7.95 13.43
C CYS A 38 8.40 8.06 14.70
N THR A 39 8.71 9.28 15.14
CA THR A 39 9.38 9.53 16.43
C THR A 39 8.49 10.35 17.37
N PRO A 40 8.70 10.31 18.70
CA PRO A 40 7.85 11.03 19.67
C PRO A 40 7.71 12.53 19.40
N ASN A 41 8.71 13.14 18.75
CA ASN A 41 8.77 14.57 18.46
C ASN A 41 8.26 14.94 17.05
N ILE A 42 7.91 13.95 16.20
CA ILE A 42 7.48 14.14 14.80
C ILE A 42 5.95 14.21 14.67
N SER A 43 5.20 14.20 15.76
CA SER A 43 3.72 14.23 15.72
C SER A 43 3.11 15.54 15.17
N GLN A 44 3.92 16.56 14.85
CA GLN A 44 3.44 17.89 14.44
C GLN A 44 4.30 18.55 13.35
N SER A 45 5.06 17.79 12.56
CA SER A 45 5.57 18.35 11.31
C SER A 45 4.38 18.56 10.38
N ASN A 46 4.15 19.80 9.93
CA ASN A 46 3.18 20.18 8.90
C ASN A 46 3.48 19.48 7.56
N GLN A 47 3.37 18.15 7.51
CA GLN A 47 3.54 17.36 6.32
C GLN A 47 2.13 17.06 5.81
N GLU A 48 1.58 18.00 5.03
CA GLU A 48 0.21 17.98 4.49
C GLU A 48 -0.14 16.74 3.62
N ARG A 49 0.69 15.68 3.61
CA ARG A 49 0.57 14.58 2.64
C ARG A 49 0.62 13.17 3.24
N TYR A 50 1.33 12.93 4.34
CA TYR A 50 1.41 11.61 4.98
C TYR A 50 2.00 11.75 6.39
N ASP A 51 1.33 11.13 7.37
CA ASP A 51 1.80 11.05 8.76
C ASP A 51 2.31 9.62 9.05
N PRO A 52 3.61 9.42 9.27
CA PRO A 52 4.18 8.10 9.59
C PRO A 52 3.67 7.53 10.93
N CYS A 53 3.02 8.35 11.77
CA CYS A 53 2.45 7.94 13.06
C CYS A 53 0.96 7.53 12.98
N THR A 54 0.37 7.44 11.78
CA THR A 54 -1.06 7.12 11.55
C THR A 54 -1.55 5.87 12.31
N GLU A 55 -0.70 4.86 12.43
CA GLU A 55 -1.03 3.63 13.15
C GLU A 55 -1.29 3.88 14.65
N LYS A 56 -0.48 4.73 15.30
CA LYS A 56 -0.66 5.08 16.72
C LYS A 56 -1.97 5.82 16.94
N HIS A 57 -2.33 6.72 16.02
CA HIS A 57 -3.60 7.43 16.05
C HIS A 57 -4.79 6.46 15.93
N SER A 58 -4.70 5.49 15.01
CA SER A 58 -5.72 4.47 14.82
C SER A 58 -5.87 3.58 16.06
N THR A 59 -4.76 3.11 16.62
CA THR A 59 -4.76 2.30 17.85
C THR A 59 -5.42 3.05 19.01
N ALA A 60 -5.07 4.33 19.22
CA ALA A 60 -5.68 5.14 20.26
C ALA A 60 -7.20 5.30 20.06
N TYR A 61 -7.63 5.57 18.83
CA TYR A 61 -9.04 5.77 18.49
C TYR A 61 -9.89 4.50 18.67
N PHE A 62 -9.43 3.34 18.17
CA PHE A 62 -10.18 2.09 18.27
C PHE A 62 -10.22 1.49 19.68
N ASN A 63 -9.38 1.96 20.59
CA ASN A 63 -9.44 1.58 22.01
C ASN A 63 -10.40 2.48 22.84
N LEU A 64 -11.07 3.47 22.23
CA LEU A 64 -12.12 4.22 22.90
C LEU A 64 -13.38 3.37 23.03
N ARG A 65 -13.96 3.35 24.23
CA ARG A 65 -15.17 2.56 24.53
C ARG A 65 -16.34 2.93 23.62
N GLU A 66 -16.58 4.23 23.42
CA GLU A 66 -17.63 4.73 22.53
C GLU A 66 -17.48 4.24 21.09
N VAL A 67 -16.25 4.07 20.60
CA VAL A 67 -15.96 3.58 19.25
C VAL A 67 -16.24 2.07 19.17
N GLN A 68 -15.82 1.30 20.17
CA GLN A 68 -16.08 -0.14 20.23
C GLN A 68 -17.58 -0.46 20.33
N GLU A 69 -18.32 0.33 21.11
CA GLU A 69 -19.78 0.24 21.22
C GLU A 69 -20.47 0.59 19.89
N ALA A 70 -20.00 1.65 19.21
CA ALA A 70 -20.52 2.05 17.90
C ALA A 70 -20.23 1.03 16.78
N LEU A 71 -19.13 0.28 16.89
CA LEU A 71 -18.80 -0.85 16.00
C LEU A 71 -19.54 -2.14 16.37
N HIS A 72 -20.37 -2.12 17.41
CA HIS A 72 -21.17 -3.25 17.87
C HIS A 72 -20.33 -4.49 18.23
N VAL A 73 -19.13 -4.29 18.78
CA VAL A 73 -18.30 -5.42 19.23
C VAL A 73 -18.76 -5.87 20.61
N PRO A 74 -19.15 -7.15 20.78
CA PRO A 74 -19.57 -7.65 22.09
C PRO A 74 -18.42 -7.58 23.09
N ALA A 75 -18.63 -6.88 24.20
CA ALA A 75 -17.61 -6.73 25.25
C ALA A 75 -17.12 -8.08 25.82
N GLU A 76 -17.97 -9.11 25.75
CA GLU A 76 -17.66 -10.48 26.16
C GLU A 76 -16.58 -11.16 25.30
N LEU A 77 -16.46 -10.73 24.03
CA LEU A 77 -15.58 -11.35 23.02
C LEU A 77 -14.42 -10.43 22.64
N ALA A 78 -14.48 -9.15 22.98
CA ALA A 78 -13.44 -8.19 22.70
C ALA A 78 -12.23 -8.41 23.63
N PRO A 79 -11.00 -8.45 23.10
CA PRO A 79 -9.82 -8.35 23.95
C PRO A 79 -9.83 -6.99 24.68
N SER A 80 -9.24 -6.95 25.87
CA SER A 80 -9.18 -5.74 26.71
C SER A 80 -8.40 -4.58 26.06
N LYS A 81 -7.58 -4.88 25.05
CA LYS A 81 -6.86 -3.92 24.23
C LYS A 81 -6.90 -4.38 22.78
N TRP A 82 -7.25 -3.47 21.89
CA TRP A 82 -7.21 -3.69 20.46
C TRP A 82 -5.85 -3.23 19.94
N GLU A 83 -5.19 -4.07 19.17
CA GLU A 83 -3.93 -3.75 18.52
C GLU A 83 -4.11 -3.94 17.02
N THR A 84 -3.31 -3.22 16.22
CA THR A 84 -3.29 -3.43 14.77
C THR A 84 -2.98 -4.90 14.50
N CYS A 85 -3.90 -5.62 13.88
CA CYS A 85 -3.60 -6.94 13.36
C CYS A 85 -3.14 -6.78 11.91
N ASN A 86 -1.84 -6.74 11.67
CA ASN A 86 -1.27 -6.94 10.35
C ASN A 86 0.05 -7.69 10.45
N GLY A 87 0.29 -8.54 9.46
CA GLY A 87 1.35 -9.55 9.45
C GLY A 87 2.72 -8.95 9.75
N ASP A 88 3.37 -9.60 10.68
CA ASP A 88 4.72 -9.50 11.22
C ASP A 88 5.88 -9.44 10.18
N THR A 89 5.58 -9.23 8.88
CA THR A 89 6.52 -9.10 7.76
C THR A 89 5.99 -8.25 6.60
N ASP A 90 5.54 -7.01 6.78
CA ASP A 90 5.39 -6.13 5.60
C ASP A 90 6.70 -5.38 5.29
N THR A 91 7.47 -5.95 4.36
CA THR A 91 8.64 -5.31 3.77
C THR A 91 8.64 -5.42 2.24
N VAL A 92 8.19 -4.34 1.60
CA VAL A 92 8.80 -3.80 0.38
C VAL A 92 8.71 -4.68 -0.89
N ILE A 93 7.53 -4.76 -1.54
CA ILE A 93 7.45 -5.23 -2.94
C ILE A 93 7.67 -4.04 -3.89
N PRO A 94 8.87 -3.87 -4.49
CA PRO A 94 9.08 -2.81 -5.46
C PRO A 94 8.40 -3.15 -6.78
N VAL A 95 8.02 -2.10 -7.54
CA VAL A 95 7.47 -2.19 -8.89
C VAL A 95 8.30 -3.11 -9.79
N THR A 96 9.63 -3.12 -9.65
CA THR A 96 10.54 -3.98 -10.42
C THR A 96 10.34 -5.47 -10.16
N SER A 97 10.19 -5.88 -8.89
CA SER A 97 9.95 -7.28 -8.52
C SER A 97 8.63 -7.80 -9.09
N THR A 98 7.57 -6.99 -9.02
CA THR A 98 6.28 -7.34 -9.61
C THR A 98 6.38 -7.47 -11.14
N ARG A 99 7.12 -6.57 -11.80
CA ARG A 99 7.36 -6.66 -13.25
C ARG A 99 8.09 -7.94 -13.65
N TYR A 100 9.15 -8.32 -12.95
CA TYR A 100 9.84 -9.59 -13.22
C TYR A 100 8.92 -10.80 -13.06
N THR A 101 8.06 -10.79 -12.05
CA THR A 101 7.08 -11.86 -11.82
C THR A 101 6.07 -11.96 -12.96
N ILE A 102 5.55 -10.82 -13.44
CA ILE A 102 4.62 -10.78 -14.58
C ILE A 102 5.31 -11.21 -15.88
N ASP A 103 6.56 -10.79 -16.11
CA ASP A 103 7.34 -11.18 -17.30
C ASP A 103 7.64 -12.69 -17.34
N ALA A 104 7.65 -13.36 -16.18
CA ALA A 104 7.78 -14.81 -16.08
C ALA A 104 6.50 -15.56 -16.51
N LEU A 105 5.33 -14.92 -16.46
CA LEU A 105 4.05 -15.51 -16.90
C LEU A 105 3.93 -15.61 -18.42
N LYS A 106 4.80 -14.93 -19.19
CA LYS A 106 4.81 -14.92 -20.66
C LYS A 106 3.46 -14.55 -21.29
N LEU A 107 2.70 -13.68 -20.63
CA LEU A 107 1.44 -13.17 -21.17
C LEU A 107 1.68 -12.29 -22.40
N GLN A 108 0.79 -12.37 -23.40
CA GLN A 108 0.83 -11.49 -24.56
C GLN A 108 0.52 -10.05 -24.15
N THR A 109 1.40 -9.11 -24.51
CA THR A 109 1.13 -7.67 -24.31
C THR A 109 0.07 -7.20 -25.30
N VAL A 110 -1.01 -6.61 -24.77
CA VAL A 110 -2.12 -6.02 -25.54
C VAL A 110 -1.90 -4.51 -25.72
N LYS A 111 -1.44 -3.81 -24.67
CA LYS A 111 -0.96 -2.42 -24.78
C LYS A 111 0.38 -2.26 -24.07
N PRO A 112 1.37 -1.63 -24.72
CA PRO A 112 2.72 -1.48 -24.16
C PRO A 112 2.72 -0.56 -22.94
N TRP A 113 3.82 -0.61 -22.19
CA TRP A 113 4.10 0.27 -21.07
C TRP A 113 3.93 1.74 -21.46
N ARG A 114 2.97 2.43 -20.84
CA ARG A 114 2.63 3.83 -21.13
C ARG A 114 2.31 4.59 -19.86
N ALA A 115 2.43 5.92 -19.91
CA ALA A 115 1.92 6.77 -18.85
C ALA A 115 0.38 6.76 -18.85
N TRP A 116 -0.20 6.92 -17.66
CA TRP A 116 -1.60 7.25 -17.49
C TRP A 116 -1.75 8.56 -16.71
N TYR A 117 -2.87 9.24 -16.93
CA TYR A 117 -3.06 10.63 -16.52
C TYR A 117 -4.29 10.83 -15.64
N ASP A 118 -4.22 11.82 -14.76
CA ASP A 118 -5.31 12.30 -13.92
C ASP A 118 -5.24 13.83 -13.94
N ASP A 119 -6.31 14.50 -14.38
CA ASP A 119 -6.38 15.96 -14.57
C ASP A 119 -5.17 16.58 -15.32
N GLY A 120 -4.69 15.89 -16.36
CA GLY A 120 -3.58 16.35 -17.20
C GLY A 120 -2.19 16.09 -16.64
N GLU A 121 -2.07 15.60 -15.40
CA GLU A 121 -0.80 15.20 -14.80
C GLU A 121 -0.56 13.70 -14.89
N VAL A 122 0.70 13.28 -14.91
CA VAL A 122 1.07 11.86 -14.92
C VAL A 122 0.77 11.24 -13.55
N GLY A 123 -0.28 10.43 -13.49
CA GLY A 123 -0.64 9.66 -12.30
C GLY A 123 0.22 8.41 -12.12
N GLY A 124 0.83 7.89 -13.19
CA GLY A 124 1.75 6.76 -13.13
C GLY A 124 1.93 6.07 -14.48
N TRP A 125 2.19 4.76 -14.44
CA TRP A 125 2.40 3.94 -15.63
C TRP A 125 1.56 2.68 -15.62
N THR A 126 1.20 2.19 -16.79
CA THR A 126 0.36 1.00 -16.97
C THR A 126 0.84 0.16 -18.14
N GLN A 127 0.65 -1.15 -18.05
CA GLN A 127 0.82 -2.09 -19.16
C GLN A 127 -0.30 -3.13 -19.12
N GLU A 128 -0.90 -3.37 -20.28
CA GLU A 128 -2.05 -4.26 -20.41
C GLU A 128 -1.60 -5.54 -21.13
N TYR A 129 -1.81 -6.67 -20.50
CA TYR A 129 -1.59 -8.02 -21.03
C TYR A 129 -2.94 -8.71 -21.25
N ASN A 130 -2.95 -9.80 -22.00
CA ASN A 130 -4.15 -10.59 -22.17
C ASN A 130 -4.56 -11.22 -20.81
N GLY A 131 -5.65 -10.72 -20.22
CA GLY A 131 -6.18 -11.17 -18.92
C GLY A 131 -5.55 -10.52 -17.67
N LEU A 132 -4.61 -9.58 -17.81
CA LEU A 132 -3.96 -8.90 -16.68
C LEU A 132 -3.63 -7.45 -17.03
N THR A 133 -3.94 -6.52 -16.13
CA THR A 133 -3.46 -5.12 -16.24
C THR A 133 -2.56 -4.80 -15.06
N PHE A 134 -1.35 -4.33 -15.35
CA PHE A 134 -0.41 -3.87 -14.34
C PHE A 134 -0.40 -2.34 -14.30
N VAL A 135 -0.61 -1.77 -13.11
CA VAL A 135 -0.62 -0.32 -12.89
C VAL A 135 0.34 0.05 -11.76
N ALA A 136 1.23 1.00 -12.03
CA ALA A 136 2.07 1.66 -11.05
C ALA A 136 1.56 3.08 -10.82
N VAL A 137 1.50 3.53 -9.56
CA VAL A 137 1.07 4.87 -9.17
C VAL A 137 2.28 5.71 -8.78
N ARG A 138 2.45 6.86 -9.43
CA ARG A 138 3.61 7.73 -9.23
C ARG A 138 3.62 8.32 -7.83
N GLY A 139 4.71 8.10 -7.11
CA GLY A 139 4.95 8.70 -5.80
C GLY A 139 4.02 8.17 -4.71
N ALA A 140 3.53 6.94 -4.85
CA ALA A 140 2.85 6.18 -3.82
C ALA A 140 3.81 5.15 -3.19
N GLY A 141 3.71 4.97 -1.87
CA GLY A 141 4.40 3.91 -1.13
C GLY A 141 3.64 2.57 -1.15
N HIS A 142 3.86 1.73 -0.14
CA HIS A 142 3.16 0.43 -0.02
C HIS A 142 1.64 0.62 -0.02
N GLU A 143 1.16 1.54 0.82
CA GLU A 143 -0.25 1.88 0.92
C GLU A 143 -0.62 3.01 -0.05
N VAL A 144 -0.95 2.64 -1.28
CA VAL A 144 -1.26 3.61 -2.35
C VAL A 144 -2.38 4.60 -1.96
N PRO A 145 -3.53 4.18 -1.38
CA PRO A 145 -4.60 5.11 -1.01
C PRO A 145 -4.19 6.12 0.07
N LEU A 146 -3.28 5.74 0.97
CA LEU A 146 -2.78 6.62 2.02
C LEU A 146 -1.93 7.75 1.44
N HIS A 147 -1.06 7.43 0.48
CA HIS A 147 -0.13 8.41 -0.12
C HIS A 147 -0.75 9.23 -1.26
N ARG A 148 -1.65 8.62 -2.05
CA ARG A 148 -2.21 9.18 -3.28
C ARG A 148 -3.71 8.88 -3.40
N PRO A 149 -4.56 9.37 -2.49
CA PRO A 149 -5.98 9.00 -2.42
C PRO A 149 -6.74 9.29 -3.71
N LYS A 150 -6.49 10.44 -4.35
CA LYS A 150 -7.11 10.81 -5.62
C LYS A 150 -6.77 9.81 -6.74
N LEU A 151 -5.48 9.48 -6.90
CA LEU A 151 -4.99 8.54 -7.90
C LEU A 151 -5.48 7.11 -7.63
N ALA A 152 -5.54 6.70 -6.37
CA ALA A 152 -6.10 5.42 -5.96
C ALA A 152 -7.59 5.31 -6.31
N LEU A 153 -8.35 6.39 -6.14
CA LEU A 153 -9.76 6.44 -6.54
C LEU A 153 -9.92 6.31 -8.06
N THR A 154 -9.09 6.99 -8.85
CA THR A 154 -9.10 6.87 -10.32
C THR A 154 -8.80 5.44 -10.78
N LEU A 155 -7.81 4.77 -10.14
CA LEU A 155 -7.52 3.35 -10.35
C LEU A 155 -8.72 2.46 -10.01
N ALA A 156 -9.30 2.62 -8.82
CA ALA A 156 -10.44 1.82 -8.37
C ALA A 156 -11.66 1.97 -9.29
N LYS A 157 -11.97 3.19 -9.72
CA LYS A 157 -13.04 3.46 -10.68
C LYS A 157 -12.78 2.76 -12.02
N SER A 158 -11.54 2.84 -12.53
CA SER A 158 -11.17 2.20 -13.80
C SER A 158 -11.26 0.67 -13.71
N PHE A 159 -10.82 0.08 -12.60
CA PHE A 159 -10.92 -1.34 -12.33
C PHE A 159 -12.39 -1.82 -12.29
N LEU A 160 -13.24 -1.15 -11.51
CA LEU A 160 -14.66 -1.50 -11.38
C LEU A 160 -15.43 -1.34 -12.70
N ALA A 161 -15.05 -0.38 -13.55
CA ALA A 161 -15.62 -0.19 -14.87
C ALA A 161 -15.07 -1.18 -15.92
N GLY A 162 -14.03 -1.95 -15.61
CA GLY A 162 -13.33 -2.80 -16.59
C GLY A 162 -12.65 -2.00 -17.70
N SER A 163 -12.33 -0.72 -17.46
CA SER A 163 -11.74 0.19 -18.45
C SER A 163 -10.24 0.38 -18.24
N SER A 164 -9.51 0.62 -19.33
CA SER A 164 -8.10 0.98 -19.26
C SER A 164 -7.85 2.31 -18.54
N MET A 165 -6.69 2.44 -17.90
CA MET A 165 -6.29 3.71 -17.26
C MET A 165 -6.23 4.87 -18.28
N PRO A 166 -6.63 6.10 -17.90
CA PRO A 166 -6.75 7.22 -18.83
C PRO A 166 -5.44 7.55 -19.56
N ALA A 167 -5.50 7.78 -20.86
CA ALA A 167 -4.38 8.31 -21.63
C ALA A 167 -4.32 9.84 -21.50
N ALA A 168 -3.24 10.46 -21.99
CA ALA A 168 -3.22 11.91 -22.14
C ALA A 168 -4.42 12.31 -22.99
N ALA A 169 -5.14 13.35 -22.58
CA ALA A 169 -6.09 13.99 -23.49
C ALA A 169 -5.33 14.34 -24.76
N SER A 170 -5.76 13.80 -25.89
CA SER A 170 -5.29 14.29 -27.18
C SER A 170 -5.59 15.79 -27.18
N LEU A 171 -4.55 16.62 -27.22
CA LEU A 171 -4.67 17.95 -27.79
C LEU A 171 -5.23 17.71 -29.19
N GLU A 172 -6.54 17.86 -29.37
CA GLU A 172 -7.08 18.12 -30.69
C GLU A 172 -6.30 19.35 -31.15
N LEU A 173 -5.37 19.12 -32.09
CA LEU A 173 -4.78 20.18 -32.85
C LEU A 173 -5.97 20.89 -33.49
N VAL A 174 -6.39 22.01 -32.89
CA VAL A 174 -7.20 23.00 -33.57
C VAL A 174 -6.30 23.49 -34.70
N SER A 175 -6.39 22.79 -35.83
CA SER A 175 -5.86 23.22 -37.11
C SER A 175 -6.76 24.37 -37.54
N ASP A 176 -6.50 25.57 -37.03
CA ASP A 176 -7.03 26.79 -37.63
C ASP A 176 -6.63 26.78 -39.11
N SER A 177 -7.64 26.63 -39.97
CA SER A 177 -7.56 26.83 -41.42
C SER A 177 -8.04 28.23 -41.76
#